data_AF-A0A1C5R4L3-F1
#
_entry.id   AF-A0A1C5R4L3-F1
#
_cell.length_a   1.000
_cell.length_b   1.000
_cell.length_c   1.000
_cell.angle_alpha   90.00
_cell.angle_beta   90.00
_cell.angle_gamma   90.00
#
_symmetry.space_group_name_H-M   'P 1'
#
loop_
_entity.id
_entity.type
_entity.pdbx_description
1 polymer ?
#
loop_
_entity_poly.entity_id
_entity_poly.type
_entity_poly.pdbx_seq_one_letter_code
_entity_poly.pdbx_strand_id
1 'polypeptide(L)'
;MILEGRPLKGKELVNLKQFLNRMELKYEDEIEYSICILDNDSYEIIGTGSVEQNVIKCLAIDPLHQGKGLASIIISSLVQYSFEKEVTHLFIYTKPKNQKLLAEMGFYRILMTEDILFMENRQEGFSSFLKQLLEETPSEALEHKKQIGAVVANCDPFTKGHRYLIESALKKCDYLHLFILSDDRGRFRAKQRYEMVKEGIRGLDNVILHHTSDYMISSATFPTYFFKDKVQGQRANCKLDLELFVKKIAPELRITKRFVGTEPMCRITNSYNEEMKKWLPLHGIYVEEIQRKELKGKPISASEVRQFLKEKQYTKIKELVPEQVYGILMKINGGWS
;
A
#
# COMPACT_ATOMS: atom_id res chain seq x y z
N MET A 1 26.35 2.13 23.79
CA MET A 1 26.09 0.67 23.65
C MET A 1 24.97 0.44 22.61
N ILE A 2 24.90 -0.73 21.96
CA ILE A 2 23.80 -1.09 21.05
C ILE A 2 22.91 -2.16 21.71
N LEU A 3 21.60 -1.95 21.67
CA LEU A 3 20.56 -2.89 22.06
C LEU A 3 19.70 -3.22 20.82
N GLU A 4 19.48 -4.50 20.54
CA GLU A 4 18.65 -4.93 19.41
C GLU A 4 17.62 -5.99 19.81
N GLY A 5 16.48 -6.06 19.12
CA GLY A 5 15.45 -7.06 19.38
C GLY A 5 14.63 -7.44 18.16
N ARG A 6 14.21 -8.71 18.11
CA ARG A 6 13.48 -9.35 17.00
C ARG A 6 12.12 -9.96 17.44
N PRO A 7 11.10 -9.18 17.85
CA PRO A 7 11.10 -7.79 18.32
C PRO A 7 11.59 -7.66 19.78
N LEU A 8 11.78 -6.44 20.29
CA LEU A 8 12.08 -6.19 21.71
C LEU A 8 10.91 -6.60 22.61
N LYS A 9 11.21 -7.04 23.84
CA LYS A 9 10.22 -7.52 24.82
C LYS A 9 10.51 -6.99 26.22
N GLY A 10 9.56 -7.16 27.12
CA GLY A 10 9.72 -6.82 28.54
C GLY A 10 10.12 -5.37 28.78
N LYS A 11 11.10 -5.15 29.66
CA LYS A 11 11.56 -3.82 30.07
C LYS A 11 12.15 -3.00 28.91
N GLU A 12 12.85 -3.65 27.98
CA GLU A 12 13.46 -3.00 26.82
C GLU A 12 12.40 -2.39 25.88
N LEU A 13 11.31 -3.12 25.64
CA LEU A 13 10.19 -2.61 24.86
C LEU A 13 9.51 -1.43 25.56
N VAL A 14 9.36 -1.48 26.87
CA VAL A 14 8.80 -0.36 27.65
C VAL A 14 9.68 0.89 27.50
N ASN A 15 11.00 0.74 27.63
CA ASN A 15 11.95 1.83 27.45
C ASN A 15 11.90 2.42 26.03
N LEU A 16 11.84 1.57 24.99
CA LEU A 16 11.68 2.02 23.61
C LEU A 16 10.38 2.82 23.42
N LYS A 17 9.26 2.31 23.95
CA LYS A 17 7.96 3.01 23.87
C LYS A 17 8.01 4.38 24.55
N GLN A 18 8.69 4.50 25.68
CA GLN A 18 8.89 5.78 26.38
C GLN A 18 9.77 6.75 25.58
N PHE A 19 10.88 6.28 25.01
CA PHE A 19 11.75 7.08 24.15
C PHE A 19 11.02 7.59 22.91
N LEU A 20 10.30 6.71 22.20
CA LEU A 20 9.52 7.10 21.03
C LEU A 20 8.47 8.17 21.38
N ASN A 21 7.76 8.00 22.51
CA ASN A 21 6.76 8.98 22.95
C ASN A 21 7.39 10.37 23.22
N ARG A 22 8.56 10.41 23.88
CA ARG A 22 9.35 11.66 24.04
C ARG A 22 9.69 12.31 22.69
N MET A 23 9.94 11.50 21.67
CA MET A 23 10.25 11.94 20.30
C MET A 23 9.00 12.21 19.45
N GLU A 24 7.81 12.21 20.06
CA GLU A 24 6.50 12.34 19.42
C GLU A 24 6.19 11.26 18.37
N LEU A 25 6.71 10.06 18.61
CA LEU A 25 6.44 8.87 17.81
C LEU A 25 5.72 7.81 18.65
N LYS A 26 4.95 6.95 17.99
CA LYS A 26 4.22 5.85 18.62
C LYS A 26 4.74 4.51 18.09
N TYR A 27 5.00 3.58 19.00
CA TYR A 27 5.34 2.21 18.61
C TYR A 27 4.13 1.52 17.93
N GLU A 28 4.38 0.82 16.82
CA GLU A 28 3.42 -0.03 16.09
C GLU A 28 3.69 -1.49 16.44
N ASP A 29 2.66 -2.29 16.73
CA ASP A 29 2.83 -3.65 17.27
C ASP A 29 3.30 -4.64 16.18
N GLU A 30 3.19 -4.26 14.92
CA GLU A 30 3.64 -4.98 13.73
C GLU A 30 5.16 -4.90 13.51
N ILE A 31 5.89 -4.09 14.29
CA ILE A 31 7.35 -3.98 14.20
C ILE A 31 8.03 -5.33 14.45
N GLU A 32 8.91 -5.73 13.53
CA GLU A 32 9.60 -7.03 13.53
C GLU A 32 11.00 -6.94 14.14
N TYR A 33 11.65 -5.78 13.96
CA TYR A 33 13.00 -5.52 14.47
C TYR A 33 13.14 -4.08 14.95
N SER A 34 13.93 -3.88 16.00
CA SER A 34 14.34 -2.55 16.46
C SER A 34 15.78 -2.57 16.92
N ILE A 35 16.49 -1.49 16.62
CA ILE A 35 17.81 -1.18 17.15
C ILE A 35 17.72 0.10 17.98
N CYS A 36 18.37 0.10 19.14
CA CYS A 36 18.47 1.22 20.05
C CYS A 36 19.95 1.48 20.34
N ILE A 37 20.35 2.75 20.27
CA ILE A 37 21.63 3.21 20.78
C ILE A 37 21.39 3.72 22.19
N LEU A 38 22.13 3.15 23.14
CA LEU A 38 22.12 3.54 24.54
C LEU A 38 23.31 4.45 24.84
N ASP A 39 23.04 5.48 25.64
CA ASP A 39 24.08 6.29 26.28
C ASP A 39 24.94 5.41 27.20
N ASN A 40 26.25 5.66 27.23
CA ASN A 40 27.18 4.79 27.94
C ASN A 40 27.11 4.96 29.47
N ASP A 41 26.69 6.14 29.95
CA ASP A 41 26.68 6.46 31.37
C ASP A 41 25.30 6.17 31.98
N SER A 42 24.24 6.69 31.36
CA SER A 42 22.87 6.57 31.86
C SER A 42 22.14 5.29 31.44
N TYR A 43 22.65 4.57 30.43
CA TYR A 43 21.98 3.45 29.77
C TYR A 43 20.60 3.80 29.18
N GLU A 44 20.28 5.09 29.03
CA GLU A 44 19.06 5.54 28.37
C GLU A 44 19.19 5.43 26.85
N ILE A 45 18.06 5.19 26.18
CA ILE A 45 18.00 5.22 24.72
C ILE A 45 18.21 6.68 24.26
N ILE A 46 19.20 6.88 23.40
CA ILE A 46 19.52 8.18 22.76
C ILE A 46 19.27 8.18 21.26
N GLY A 47 18.96 7.02 20.68
CA GLY A 47 18.52 6.91 19.30
C GLY A 47 17.93 5.53 19.00
N THR A 48 17.01 5.46 18.06
CA THR A 48 16.40 4.20 17.65
C THR A 48 15.91 4.24 16.20
N GLY A 49 15.70 3.06 15.64
CA GLY A 49 14.95 2.84 14.42
C GLY A 49 14.41 1.41 14.40
N SER A 50 13.36 1.20 13.62
CA SER A 50 12.63 -0.06 13.55
C SER A 50 12.34 -0.47 12.12
N VAL A 51 12.06 -1.75 11.90
CA VAL A 51 11.67 -2.31 10.61
C VAL A 51 10.38 -3.12 10.77
N GLU A 52 9.47 -2.95 9.81
CA GLU A 52 8.34 -3.83 9.53
C GLU A 52 8.38 -4.15 8.04
N GLN A 53 8.59 -5.42 7.68
CA GLN A 53 8.73 -5.86 6.30
C GLN A 53 9.83 -5.07 5.55
N ASN A 54 9.46 -4.38 4.47
CA ASN A 54 10.33 -3.51 3.68
C ASN A 54 10.28 -2.04 4.11
N VAL A 55 9.66 -1.71 5.25
CA VAL A 55 9.50 -0.33 5.70
C VAL A 55 10.34 -0.06 6.94
N ILE A 56 11.25 0.90 6.83
CA ILE A 56 11.93 1.49 7.98
C ILE A 56 11.01 2.53 8.62
N LYS A 57 10.83 2.39 9.94
CA LYS A 57 9.91 3.19 10.77
C LYS A 57 10.60 3.63 12.05
N CYS A 58 9.92 4.50 12.80
CA CYS A 58 10.32 4.90 14.14
C CYS A 58 11.76 5.43 14.27
N LEU A 59 12.32 6.03 13.20
CA LEU A 59 13.64 6.63 13.24
C LEU A 59 13.62 7.89 14.10
N ALA A 60 14.31 7.87 15.23
CA ALA A 60 14.41 9.00 16.14
C ALA A 60 15.76 9.09 16.84
N ILE A 61 16.21 10.32 17.10
CA ILE A 61 17.47 10.62 17.79
C ILE A 61 17.18 11.71 18.80
N ASP A 62 17.67 11.52 20.02
CA ASP A 62 17.56 12.50 21.08
C ASP A 62 18.17 13.85 20.60
N PRO A 63 17.45 14.98 20.71
CA PRO A 63 17.94 16.29 20.29
C PRO A 63 19.31 16.67 20.86
N LEU A 64 19.63 16.26 22.09
CA LEU A 64 20.91 16.53 22.75
C LEU A 64 22.07 15.70 22.15
N HIS A 65 21.74 14.71 21.34
CA HIS A 65 22.68 13.75 20.75
C HIS A 65 22.70 13.80 19.20
N GLN A 66 22.03 14.79 18.60
CA GLN A 66 22.06 15.02 17.15
C GLN A 66 23.46 15.46 16.68
N GLY A 67 23.76 15.22 15.40
CA GLY A 67 25.06 15.55 14.80
C GLY A 67 26.20 14.58 15.15
N LYS A 68 25.97 13.57 16.00
CA LYS A 68 26.98 12.56 16.40
C LYS A 68 27.03 11.32 15.49
N GLY A 69 26.49 11.39 14.27
CA GLY A 69 26.46 10.26 13.33
C GLY A 69 25.52 9.10 13.70
N LEU A 70 24.76 9.19 14.80
CA LEU A 70 23.90 8.11 15.30
C LEU A 70 22.86 7.63 14.28
N ALA A 71 22.33 8.56 13.49
CA ALA A 71 21.39 8.27 12.41
C ALA A 71 21.95 7.25 11.41
N SER A 72 23.22 7.45 11.01
CA SER A 72 23.89 6.58 10.05
C SER A 72 24.07 5.19 10.63
N ILE A 73 24.47 5.09 11.90
CA ILE A 73 24.64 3.78 12.57
C ILE A 73 23.31 3.03 12.56
N ILE A 74 22.23 3.69 12.97
CA ILE A 74 20.88 3.10 13.00
C ILE A 74 20.47 2.64 11.60
N ILE A 75 20.52 3.53 10.60
CA ILE A 75 20.10 3.20 9.23
C ILE A 75 20.93 2.06 8.64
N SER A 76 22.26 2.09 8.80
CA SER A 76 23.13 1.00 8.34
C SER A 76 22.77 -0.34 8.98
N SER A 77 22.50 -0.37 10.29
CA SER A 77 22.07 -1.59 10.97
C SER A 77 20.70 -2.09 10.50
N LEU A 78 19.74 -1.19 10.26
CA LEU A 78 18.43 -1.58 9.72
C LEU A 78 18.53 -2.14 8.30
N VAL A 79 19.33 -1.50 7.43
CA VAL A 79 19.58 -1.97 6.06
C VAL A 79 20.25 -3.35 6.09
N GLN A 80 21.24 -3.54 6.95
CA GLN A 80 21.91 -4.83 7.12
C GLN A 80 20.94 -5.93 7.57
N TYR A 81 20.12 -5.64 8.60
CA TYR A 81 19.09 -6.58 9.06
C TYR A 81 18.12 -6.97 7.94
N SER A 82 17.62 -6.01 7.17
CA SER A 82 16.71 -6.28 6.06
C SER A 82 17.37 -7.08 4.94
N PHE A 83 18.63 -6.79 4.63
CA PHE A 83 19.40 -7.54 3.63
C PHE A 83 19.61 -9.01 4.05
N GLU A 84 19.89 -9.27 5.33
CA GLU A 84 19.96 -10.64 5.89
C GLU A 84 18.62 -11.40 5.81
N LYS A 85 17.51 -10.68 5.61
CA LYS A 85 16.17 -11.22 5.36
C LYS A 85 15.80 -11.26 3.88
N GLU A 86 16.76 -11.05 2.99
CA GLU A 86 16.57 -10.98 1.53
C GLU A 86 15.65 -9.83 1.08
N VAL A 87 15.41 -8.85 1.96
CA VAL A 87 14.62 -7.64 1.68
C VAL A 87 15.57 -6.51 1.33
N THR A 88 15.76 -6.28 0.03
CA THR A 88 16.77 -5.32 -0.48
C THR A 88 16.18 -3.98 -0.89
N HIS A 89 14.87 -3.93 -1.18
CA HIS A 89 14.16 -2.68 -1.47
C HIS A 89 13.49 -2.21 -0.19
N LEU A 90 13.86 -1.01 0.26
CA LEU A 90 13.39 -0.46 1.52
C LEU A 90 12.76 0.91 1.29
N PHE A 91 11.70 1.16 2.04
CA PHE A 91 10.95 2.40 2.04
C PHE A 91 11.05 3.09 3.39
N ILE A 92 11.01 4.43 3.37
CA ILE A 92 10.87 5.26 4.56
C ILE A 92 9.69 6.20 4.38
N TYR A 93 8.82 6.23 5.39
CA TYR A 93 7.76 7.20 5.55
C TYR A 93 8.04 8.01 6.81
N THR A 94 8.22 9.32 6.70
CA THR A 94 8.59 10.14 7.86
C THR A 94 8.17 11.60 7.67
N LYS A 95 8.49 12.47 8.63
CA LYS A 95 8.24 13.92 8.54
C LYS A 95 9.17 14.56 7.47
N PRO A 96 8.69 15.52 6.65
CA PRO A 96 9.48 16.19 5.60
C PRO A 96 10.84 16.75 6.01
N LYS A 97 10.98 17.21 7.26
CA LYS A 97 12.24 17.73 7.81
C LYS A 97 13.43 16.76 7.72
N ASN A 98 13.17 15.46 7.59
CA ASN A 98 14.22 14.42 7.55
C ASN A 98 14.81 14.20 6.15
N GLN A 99 14.35 14.90 5.11
CA GLN A 99 14.77 14.67 3.72
C GLN A 99 16.29 14.73 3.52
N LYS A 100 16.94 15.79 4.02
CA LYS A 100 18.38 15.98 3.81
C LYS A 100 19.19 14.83 4.42
N LEU A 101 18.88 14.49 5.68
CA LEU A 101 19.53 13.43 6.42
C LEU A 101 19.44 12.08 5.70
N LEU A 102 18.25 11.73 5.22
CA LEU A 102 18.01 10.44 4.56
C LEU A 102 18.61 10.39 3.16
N ALA A 103 18.63 11.52 2.44
CA ALA A 103 19.28 11.61 1.14
C ALA A 103 20.79 11.34 1.23
N GLU A 104 21.46 11.85 2.25
CA GLU A 104 22.88 11.58 2.53
C GLU A 104 23.14 10.10 2.88
N MET A 105 22.10 9.33 3.23
CA MET A 105 22.18 7.90 3.55
C MET A 105 21.71 6.99 2.41
N GLY A 106 21.63 7.52 1.18
CA GLY A 106 21.28 6.72 0.00
C GLY A 106 19.79 6.45 -0.16
N PHE A 107 18.92 7.24 0.47
CA PHE A 107 17.49 7.23 0.18
C PHE A 107 17.10 8.33 -0.82
N TYR A 108 16.24 7.99 -1.75
CA TYR A 108 15.78 8.84 -2.83
C TYR A 108 14.30 9.15 -2.65
N ARG A 109 13.95 10.43 -2.81
CA ARG A 109 12.57 10.90 -2.60
C ARG A 109 11.67 10.47 -3.76
N ILE A 110 10.60 9.75 -3.44
CA ILE A 110 9.50 9.45 -4.37
C ILE A 110 8.51 10.61 -4.40
N LEU A 111 8.03 10.99 -3.21
CA LEU A 111 7.03 12.03 -3.04
C LEU A 111 7.19 12.72 -1.68
N MET A 112 6.78 13.98 -1.62
CA MET A 112 6.70 14.74 -0.38
C MET A 112 5.42 15.57 -0.39
N THR A 113 4.63 15.43 0.67
CA THR A 113 3.49 16.29 1.00
C THR A 113 3.87 17.21 2.17
N GLU A 114 2.92 18.00 2.66
CA GLU A 114 3.11 18.82 3.86
C GLU A 114 3.42 17.98 5.12
N ASP A 115 2.84 16.78 5.20
CA ASP A 115 2.89 15.94 6.40
C ASP A 115 3.86 14.76 6.27
N ILE A 116 4.05 14.24 5.05
CA ILE A 116 4.74 12.98 4.80
C ILE A 116 5.81 13.13 3.73
N LEU A 117 6.98 12.61 4.03
CA LEU A 117 8.05 12.33 3.10
C LEU A 117 8.12 10.82 2.87
N PHE A 118 8.02 10.43 1.60
CA PHE A 118 8.10 9.06 1.13
C PHE A 118 9.37 8.88 0.28
N MET A 119 10.26 7.98 0.74
CA MET A 119 11.54 7.72 0.12
C MET A 119 11.81 6.22 -0.03
N GLU A 120 12.74 5.86 -0.90
CA GLU A 120 13.21 4.49 -1.13
C GLU A 120 14.73 4.41 -1.18
N ASN A 121 15.32 3.24 -0.97
CA ASN A 121 16.78 3.03 -1.06
C ASN A 121 17.26 2.65 -2.48
N ARG A 122 16.45 2.87 -3.52
CA ARG A 122 16.80 2.62 -4.92
C ARG A 122 16.72 3.90 -5.73
N GLN A 123 17.81 4.29 -6.36
CA GLN A 123 17.87 5.55 -7.12
C GLN A 123 16.84 5.60 -8.26
N GLU A 124 16.73 4.49 -8.99
CA GLU A 124 15.82 4.36 -10.14
C GLU A 124 14.64 3.43 -9.84
N GLY A 125 14.30 3.21 -8.57
CA GLY A 125 13.26 2.27 -8.20
C GLY A 125 11.90 2.70 -8.77
N PHE A 126 11.44 3.88 -8.40
CA PHE A 126 10.12 4.37 -8.80
C PHE A 126 10.05 4.74 -10.29
N SER A 127 11.13 5.26 -10.87
CA SER A 127 11.21 5.52 -12.32
C SER A 127 11.13 4.22 -13.11
N SER A 128 11.79 3.14 -12.66
CA SER A 128 11.67 1.82 -13.27
C SER A 128 10.26 1.25 -13.17
N PHE A 129 9.56 1.50 -12.04
CA PHE A 129 8.16 1.12 -11.90
C PHE A 129 7.25 1.85 -12.90
N LEU A 130 7.41 3.17 -13.05
CA LEU A 130 6.64 3.92 -14.06
C LEU A 130 6.92 3.41 -15.48
N LYS A 131 8.19 3.10 -15.79
CA LYS A 131 8.58 2.51 -17.07
C LYS A 131 7.92 1.15 -17.29
N GLN A 132 7.86 0.29 -16.26
CA GLN A 132 7.16 -0.99 -16.35
C GLN A 132 5.67 -0.79 -16.67
N LEU A 133 5.00 0.17 -16.02
CA LEU A 133 3.59 0.47 -16.30
C LEU A 133 3.39 0.89 -17.77
N LEU A 134 4.32 1.67 -18.32
CA LEU A 134 4.31 2.04 -19.73
C LEU A 134 4.57 0.84 -20.67
N GLU A 135 5.53 -0.02 -20.33
CA GLU A 135 5.83 -1.23 -21.12
C GLU A 135 4.64 -2.21 -21.15
N GLU A 136 3.84 -2.26 -20.07
CA GLU A 136 2.59 -3.02 -20.00
C GLU A 136 1.44 -2.36 -20.78
N THR A 137 1.57 -1.07 -21.14
CA THR A 137 0.52 -0.28 -21.77
C THR A 137 0.64 -0.28 -23.30
N PRO A 138 -0.40 -0.69 -24.05
CA PRO A 138 -0.41 -0.60 -25.51
C PRO A 138 -0.23 0.84 -26.00
N SER A 139 0.52 1.03 -27.08
CA SER A 139 0.81 2.36 -27.64
C SER A 139 -0.46 3.15 -28.00
N GLU A 140 -1.51 2.44 -28.42
CA GLU A 140 -2.82 2.98 -28.79
C GLU A 140 -3.52 3.60 -27.58
N ALA A 141 -3.31 3.06 -26.37
CA ALA A 141 -3.83 3.62 -25.13
C ALA A 141 -3.13 4.94 -24.75
N LEU A 142 -1.93 5.19 -25.28
CA LEU A 142 -1.20 6.43 -25.05
C LEU A 142 -1.54 7.52 -26.08
N GLU A 143 -2.47 7.31 -27.00
CA GLU A 143 -2.90 8.34 -27.95
C GLU A 143 -3.75 9.44 -27.29
N HIS A 144 -3.57 10.70 -27.69
CA HIS A 144 -4.23 11.87 -27.07
C HIS A 144 -5.76 11.86 -27.12
N LYS A 145 -6.35 11.11 -28.05
CA LYS A 145 -7.81 11.06 -28.26
C LYS A 145 -8.51 10.02 -27.40
N LYS A 146 -7.76 9.17 -26.70
CA LYS A 146 -8.33 8.09 -25.90
C LYS A 146 -8.80 8.60 -24.56
N GLN A 147 -9.94 8.09 -24.13
CA GLN A 147 -10.41 8.21 -22.76
C GLN A 147 -9.80 7.08 -21.95
N ILE A 148 -8.91 7.41 -21.03
CA ILE A 148 -8.18 6.43 -20.24
C ILE A 148 -8.73 6.40 -18.81
N GLY A 149 -9.19 5.22 -18.41
CA GLY A 149 -9.71 4.93 -17.09
C GLY A 149 -8.70 4.23 -16.19
N ALA A 150 -8.92 4.31 -14.89
CA ALA A 150 -8.23 3.49 -13.91
C ALA A 150 -9.16 2.95 -12.83
N VAL A 151 -8.85 1.73 -12.37
CA VAL A 151 -9.39 1.10 -11.16
C VAL A 151 -8.21 0.62 -10.32
N VAL A 152 -8.19 0.95 -9.03
CA VAL A 152 -7.32 0.26 -8.05
C VAL A 152 -8.18 -0.65 -7.20
N ALA A 153 -7.78 -1.92 -7.10
CA ALA A 153 -8.52 -2.92 -6.35
C ALA A 153 -7.59 -3.88 -5.61
N ASN A 154 -8.04 -4.37 -4.45
CA ASN A 154 -7.32 -5.40 -3.70
C ASN A 154 -7.62 -6.82 -4.22
N CYS A 155 -8.89 -7.08 -4.59
CA CYS A 155 -9.36 -8.35 -5.12
C CYS A 155 -9.01 -9.59 -4.26
N ASP A 156 -9.37 -9.56 -2.97
CA ASP A 156 -9.06 -10.61 -1.99
C ASP A 156 -10.29 -11.46 -1.56
N PRO A 157 -10.91 -12.30 -2.41
CA PRO A 157 -10.53 -12.64 -3.78
C PRO A 157 -11.25 -11.78 -4.84
N PHE A 158 -10.94 -12.02 -6.12
CA PHE A 158 -11.69 -11.47 -7.25
C PHE A 158 -13.14 -12.03 -7.26
N THR A 159 -14.12 -11.19 -7.56
CA THR A 159 -15.56 -11.54 -7.46
C THR A 159 -16.31 -11.04 -8.71
N LYS A 160 -17.55 -11.51 -8.90
CA LYS A 160 -18.44 -10.96 -9.94
C LYS A 160 -18.75 -9.48 -9.73
N GLY A 161 -18.63 -8.99 -8.49
CA GLY A 161 -18.71 -7.56 -8.19
C GLY A 161 -17.54 -6.77 -8.78
N HIS A 162 -16.31 -7.28 -8.64
CA HIS A 162 -15.13 -6.68 -9.28
C HIS A 162 -15.24 -6.70 -10.82
N ARG A 163 -15.63 -7.85 -11.39
CA ARG A 163 -15.84 -7.95 -12.84
C ARG A 163 -16.87 -6.95 -13.35
N TYR A 164 -17.98 -6.79 -12.63
CA TYR A 164 -19.00 -5.81 -12.97
C TYR A 164 -18.48 -4.36 -12.93
N LEU A 165 -17.68 -3.99 -11.93
CA LEU A 165 -17.06 -2.67 -11.85
C LEU A 165 -16.19 -2.40 -13.10
N ILE A 166 -15.36 -3.38 -13.46
CA ILE A 166 -14.46 -3.33 -14.63
C ILE A 166 -15.26 -3.20 -15.92
N GLU A 167 -16.26 -4.08 -16.14
CA GLU A 167 -17.12 -4.05 -17.32
C GLU A 167 -17.91 -2.74 -17.44
N SER A 168 -18.32 -2.15 -16.32
CA SER A 168 -19.03 -0.88 -16.29
C SER A 168 -18.11 0.30 -16.59
N ALA A 169 -16.87 0.26 -16.08
CA ALA A 169 -15.84 1.26 -16.37
C ALA A 169 -15.44 1.23 -17.86
N LEU A 170 -15.28 0.05 -18.45
CA LEU A 170 -14.95 -0.13 -19.87
C LEU A 170 -16.01 0.43 -20.82
N LYS A 171 -17.26 0.60 -20.38
CA LYS A 171 -18.29 1.28 -21.19
C LYS A 171 -18.08 2.80 -21.27
N LYS A 172 -17.15 3.34 -20.50
CA LYS A 172 -16.95 4.78 -20.27
C LYS A 172 -15.51 5.23 -20.49
N CYS A 173 -14.65 4.35 -21.01
CA CYS A 173 -13.28 4.63 -21.39
C CYS A 173 -12.86 3.68 -22.52
N ASP A 174 -11.88 4.07 -23.31
CA ASP A 174 -11.32 3.23 -24.39
C ASP A 174 -10.43 2.12 -23.82
N TYR A 175 -9.61 2.46 -22.82
CA TYR A 175 -8.76 1.53 -22.07
C TYR A 175 -8.90 1.74 -20.58
N LEU A 176 -8.77 0.66 -19.82
CA LEU A 176 -8.83 0.66 -18.36
C LEU A 176 -7.56 0.08 -17.75
N HIS A 177 -6.78 0.91 -17.07
CA HIS A 177 -5.70 0.46 -16.21
C HIS A 177 -6.26 -0.15 -14.93
N LEU A 178 -6.05 -1.45 -14.74
CA LEU A 178 -6.47 -2.19 -13.56
C LEU A 178 -5.24 -2.48 -12.69
N PHE A 179 -5.14 -1.74 -11.59
CA PHE A 179 -4.07 -1.84 -10.62
C PHE A 179 -4.46 -2.78 -9.49
N ILE A 180 -3.72 -3.87 -9.33
CA ILE A 180 -3.95 -4.83 -8.24
C ILE A 180 -2.94 -4.61 -7.13
N LEU A 181 -3.43 -4.27 -5.93
CA LEU A 181 -2.59 -4.02 -4.76
C LEU A 181 -1.71 -5.24 -4.43
N SER A 182 -0.43 -5.01 -4.14
CA SER A 182 0.54 -6.07 -3.83
C SER A 182 0.65 -6.44 -2.35
N ASP A 183 -0.22 -5.90 -1.49
CA ASP A 183 -0.17 -6.11 -0.05
C ASP A 183 -0.43 -7.58 0.37
N ASP A 184 0.47 -8.21 1.12
CA ASP A 184 0.34 -9.63 1.50
C ASP A 184 -0.39 -9.88 2.84
N ARG A 185 -0.98 -8.87 3.49
CA ARG A 185 -1.72 -9.01 4.77
C ARG A 185 -3.14 -9.57 4.61
N GLY A 186 -3.58 -9.78 3.37
CA GLY A 186 -4.89 -10.37 3.04
C GLY A 186 -4.99 -11.88 3.29
N ARG A 187 -6.15 -12.48 3.00
CA ARG A 187 -6.30 -13.95 3.05
C ARG A 187 -5.48 -14.63 1.97
N PHE A 188 -5.48 -14.05 0.77
CA PHE A 188 -4.74 -14.53 -0.38
C PHE A 188 -3.52 -13.67 -0.60
N ARG A 189 -2.39 -14.29 -0.96
CA ARG A 189 -1.17 -13.56 -1.33
C ARG A 189 -1.40 -12.75 -2.61
N ALA A 190 -0.67 -11.65 -2.79
CA ALA A 190 -0.72 -10.77 -3.96
C ALA A 190 -0.63 -11.55 -5.27
N LYS A 191 0.29 -12.51 -5.37
CA LYS A 191 0.43 -13.39 -6.54
C LYS A 191 -0.84 -14.20 -6.83
N GLN A 192 -1.50 -14.72 -5.78
CA GLN A 192 -2.75 -15.47 -5.93
C GLN A 192 -3.89 -14.55 -6.35
N ARG A 193 -3.98 -13.34 -5.78
CA ARG A 193 -4.98 -12.35 -6.17
C ARG A 193 -4.81 -11.90 -7.61
N TYR A 194 -3.58 -11.65 -8.03
CA TYR A 194 -3.26 -11.31 -9.42
C TYR A 194 -3.69 -12.40 -10.40
N GLU A 195 -3.40 -13.67 -10.10
CA GLU A 195 -3.82 -14.79 -10.93
C GLU A 195 -5.37 -14.89 -11.01
N MET A 196 -6.05 -14.73 -9.87
CA MET A 196 -7.52 -14.69 -9.85
C MET A 196 -8.08 -13.52 -10.67
N VAL A 197 -7.42 -12.35 -10.65
CA VAL A 197 -7.83 -11.19 -11.46
C VAL A 197 -7.63 -11.50 -12.94
N LYS A 198 -6.43 -11.96 -13.33
CA LYS A 198 -6.08 -12.30 -14.72
C LYS A 198 -7.09 -13.26 -15.34
N GLU A 199 -7.45 -14.31 -14.62
CA GLU A 199 -8.46 -15.27 -15.07
C GLU A 199 -9.88 -14.68 -14.99
N GLY A 200 -10.14 -13.85 -13.98
CA GLY A 200 -11.41 -13.17 -13.77
C GLY A 200 -11.76 -12.11 -14.81
N ILE A 201 -10.77 -11.52 -15.49
CA ILE A 201 -10.96 -10.50 -16.54
C ILE A 201 -10.88 -11.06 -17.96
N ARG A 202 -10.73 -12.38 -18.13
CA ARG A 202 -10.64 -12.98 -19.47
C ARG A 202 -11.82 -12.56 -20.36
N GLY A 203 -11.49 -12.22 -21.61
CA GLY A 203 -12.44 -11.70 -22.61
C GLY A 203 -12.71 -10.20 -22.51
N LEU A 204 -11.92 -9.46 -21.72
CA LEU A 204 -11.97 -8.00 -21.64
C LEU A 204 -10.69 -7.41 -22.24
N ASP A 205 -10.69 -7.20 -23.55
CA ASP A 205 -9.46 -6.94 -24.32
C ASP A 205 -8.83 -5.56 -24.06
N ASN A 206 -9.61 -4.60 -23.55
CA ASN A 206 -9.16 -3.23 -23.29
C ASN A 206 -8.76 -3.00 -21.82
N VAL A 207 -8.53 -4.06 -21.04
CA VAL A 207 -8.03 -3.97 -19.67
C VAL A 207 -6.52 -4.16 -19.66
N ILE A 208 -5.81 -3.18 -19.11
CA ILE A 208 -4.36 -3.23 -18.92
C ILE A 208 -4.13 -3.58 -17.46
N LEU A 209 -3.70 -4.81 -17.20
CA LEU A 209 -3.51 -5.32 -15.85
C LEU A 209 -2.10 -5.00 -15.34
N HIS A 210 -2.01 -4.30 -14.22
CA HIS A 210 -0.75 -3.90 -13.60
C HIS A 210 -0.53 -4.58 -12.25
N HIS A 211 0.72 -4.94 -11.99
CA HIS A 211 1.21 -5.12 -10.63
C HIS A 211 1.56 -3.76 -10.04
N THR A 212 1.06 -3.43 -8.83
CA THR A 212 1.38 -2.13 -8.23
C THR A 212 2.70 -2.11 -7.46
N SER A 213 3.39 -3.26 -7.39
CA SER A 213 4.58 -3.48 -6.57
C SER A 213 4.38 -2.88 -5.17
N ASP A 214 5.39 -2.26 -4.58
CA ASP A 214 5.31 -1.62 -3.27
C ASP A 214 4.90 -0.14 -3.32
N TYR A 215 4.63 0.42 -4.52
CA TYR A 215 4.38 1.85 -4.70
C TYR A 215 2.91 2.24 -4.62
N MET A 216 1.99 1.29 -4.83
CA MET A 216 0.59 1.48 -4.49
C MET A 216 0.16 0.39 -3.52
N ILE A 217 0.05 0.78 -2.26
CA ILE A 217 -0.45 -0.05 -1.16
C ILE A 217 -1.74 0.56 -0.61
N SER A 218 -2.43 -0.18 0.24
CA SER A 218 -3.65 0.34 0.89
C SER A 218 -3.31 1.56 1.73
N SER A 219 -4.08 2.64 1.62
CA SER A 219 -3.86 3.84 2.43
C SER A 219 -3.95 3.56 3.94
N ALA A 220 -4.76 2.56 4.31
CA ALA A 220 -4.90 2.07 5.68
C ALA A 220 -3.65 1.36 6.22
N THR A 221 -2.70 1.05 5.34
CA THR A 221 -1.48 0.30 5.68
C THR A 221 -0.22 1.14 5.70
N PHE A 222 -0.31 2.41 5.29
CA PHE A 222 0.81 3.33 5.45
C PHE A 222 1.08 3.60 6.94
N PRO A 223 2.35 3.79 7.33
CA PRO A 223 2.71 3.94 8.72
C PRO A 223 2.09 5.21 9.32
N THR A 224 1.56 5.12 10.54
CA THR A 224 0.93 6.26 11.24
C THR A 224 1.69 6.67 12.50
N TYR A 225 2.82 6.01 12.77
CA TYR A 225 3.63 6.18 13.98
C TYR A 225 4.07 7.61 14.29
N PHE A 226 4.14 8.51 13.31
CA PHE A 226 4.55 9.91 13.49
C PHE A 226 3.37 10.89 13.59
N PHE A 227 2.12 10.38 13.64
CA PHE A 227 0.90 11.15 13.89
C PHE A 227 0.40 10.93 15.31
N LYS A 228 -0.02 12.02 15.97
CA LYS A 228 -0.61 11.97 17.32
C LYS A 228 -2.04 11.41 17.30
N ASP A 229 -2.77 11.67 16.23
CA ASP A 229 -4.14 11.22 16.02
C ASP A 229 -4.24 10.25 14.84
N LYS A 230 -4.95 9.13 15.04
CA LYS A 230 -5.10 8.09 14.01
C LYS A 230 -5.91 8.59 12.80
N VAL A 231 -6.89 9.45 13.02
CA VAL A 231 -7.74 9.98 11.93
C VAL A 231 -6.93 10.94 11.07
N GLN A 232 -6.12 11.80 11.68
CA GLN A 232 -5.16 12.66 10.99
C GLN A 232 -4.18 11.83 10.15
N GLY A 233 -3.58 10.78 10.73
CA GLY A 233 -2.67 9.90 9.99
C GLY A 233 -3.32 9.22 8.80
N GLN A 234 -4.55 8.72 8.95
CA GLN A 234 -5.31 8.15 7.84
C GLN A 234 -5.60 9.16 6.72
N ARG A 235 -5.93 10.42 7.07
CA ARG A 235 -6.14 11.49 6.08
C ARG A 235 -4.84 11.85 5.35
N ALA A 236 -3.72 11.98 6.06
CA ALA A 236 -2.43 12.26 5.46
C ALA A 236 -1.97 11.12 4.52
N ASN A 237 -2.21 9.87 4.91
CA ASN A 237 -1.96 8.69 4.09
C ASN A 237 -2.84 8.65 2.83
N CYS A 238 -4.12 8.99 2.95
CA CYS A 238 -5.02 9.15 1.82
C CYS A 238 -4.53 10.25 0.86
N LYS A 239 -4.13 11.42 1.40
CA LYS A 239 -3.55 12.51 0.61
C LYS A 239 -2.30 12.04 -0.13
N LEU A 240 -1.32 11.44 0.57
CA LEU A 240 -0.09 10.91 -0.04
C LEU A 240 -0.38 9.98 -1.22
N ASP A 241 -1.29 9.03 -1.05
CA ASP A 241 -1.67 8.07 -2.10
C ASP A 241 -2.30 8.76 -3.32
N LEU A 242 -3.26 9.66 -3.10
CA LEU A 242 -3.90 10.43 -4.17
C LEU A 242 -2.90 11.36 -4.86
N GLU A 243 -2.01 12.02 -4.10
CA GLU A 243 -0.94 12.87 -4.64
C GLU A 243 0.04 12.08 -5.50
N LEU A 244 0.44 10.88 -5.06
CA LEU A 244 1.31 9.99 -5.83
C LEU A 244 0.64 9.61 -7.15
N PHE A 245 -0.63 9.23 -7.08
CA PHE A 245 -1.40 8.86 -8.26
C PHE A 245 -1.48 10.02 -9.26
N VAL A 246 -1.91 11.20 -8.82
CA VAL A 246 -2.10 12.37 -9.69
C VAL A 246 -0.79 12.93 -10.23
N LYS A 247 0.25 13.03 -9.40
CA LYS A 247 1.48 13.73 -9.80
C LYS A 247 2.43 12.84 -10.57
N LYS A 248 2.34 11.51 -10.42
CA LYS A 248 3.34 10.57 -10.93
C LYS A 248 2.78 9.49 -11.84
N ILE A 249 1.64 8.89 -11.51
CA ILE A 249 1.13 7.71 -12.22
C ILE A 249 0.18 8.12 -13.35
N ALA A 250 -0.84 8.92 -13.03
CA ALA A 250 -1.87 9.31 -13.96
C ALA A 250 -1.35 10.08 -15.18
N PRO A 251 -0.37 11.01 -15.07
CA PRO A 251 0.16 11.73 -16.23
C PRO A 251 0.92 10.80 -17.18
N GLU A 252 1.69 9.86 -16.64
CA GLU A 252 2.50 8.92 -17.42
C GLU A 252 1.62 8.01 -18.28
N LEU A 253 0.50 7.56 -17.71
CA LEU A 253 -0.47 6.67 -18.35
C LEU A 253 -1.64 7.41 -19.00
N ARG A 254 -1.62 8.75 -19.01
CA ARG A 254 -2.70 9.62 -19.54
C ARG A 254 -4.09 9.36 -18.95
N ILE A 255 -4.13 8.88 -17.71
CA ILE A 255 -5.39 8.56 -17.02
C ILE A 255 -6.17 9.86 -16.76
N THR A 256 -7.42 9.88 -17.24
CA THR A 256 -8.35 11.02 -17.08
C THR A 256 -9.60 10.65 -16.29
N LYS A 257 -9.85 9.36 -16.06
CA LYS A 257 -10.97 8.88 -15.27
C LYS A 257 -10.53 7.87 -14.22
N ARG A 258 -11.10 7.98 -13.02
CA ARG A 258 -10.93 7.04 -11.92
C ARG A 258 -12.28 6.44 -11.57
N PHE A 259 -12.39 5.13 -11.62
CA PHE A 259 -13.62 4.41 -11.30
C PHE A 259 -13.50 3.71 -9.94
N VAL A 260 -14.50 3.86 -9.10
CA VAL A 260 -14.60 3.19 -7.80
C VAL A 260 -15.99 2.57 -7.63
N GLY A 261 -16.10 1.48 -6.89
CA GLY A 261 -17.40 0.95 -6.48
C GLY A 261 -17.91 1.65 -5.23
N THR A 262 -19.23 1.75 -5.06
CA THR A 262 -19.81 2.17 -3.78
C THR A 262 -19.39 1.24 -2.64
N GLU A 263 -19.07 1.79 -1.47
CA GLU A 263 -18.64 1.01 -0.30
C GLU A 263 -19.30 1.51 0.99
N PRO A 264 -20.62 1.33 1.14
CA PRO A 264 -21.35 1.84 2.31
C PRO A 264 -21.00 1.11 3.61
N MET A 265 -20.41 -0.09 3.53
CA MET A 265 -20.16 -0.95 4.69
C MET A 265 -18.79 -0.74 5.32
N CYS A 266 -17.81 -0.17 4.60
CA CYS A 266 -16.48 0.13 5.12
C CYS A 266 -16.29 1.64 5.26
N ARG A 267 -16.36 2.16 6.49
CA ARG A 267 -16.18 3.60 6.78
C ARG A 267 -14.87 4.17 6.25
N ILE A 268 -13.79 3.39 6.34
CA ILE A 268 -12.45 3.81 5.88
C ILE A 268 -12.45 3.97 4.36
N THR A 269 -12.91 2.96 3.63
CA THR A 269 -12.98 3.01 2.16
C THR A 269 -13.95 4.08 1.68
N ASN A 270 -15.09 4.25 2.35
CA ASN A 270 -16.04 5.31 2.02
C ASN A 270 -15.41 6.69 2.21
N SER A 271 -14.73 6.92 3.34
CA SER A 271 -14.02 8.19 3.58
C SER A 271 -12.94 8.44 2.51
N TYR A 272 -12.23 7.41 2.09
CA TYR A 272 -11.24 7.51 1.02
C TYR A 272 -11.89 7.83 -0.35
N ASN A 273 -13.02 7.21 -0.69
CA ASN A 273 -13.78 7.54 -1.90
C ASN A 273 -14.27 9.00 -1.90
N GLU A 274 -14.74 9.50 -0.74
CA GLU A 274 -15.18 10.88 -0.60
C GLU A 274 -14.02 11.87 -0.79
N GLU A 275 -12.86 11.61 -0.20
CA GLU A 275 -11.68 12.45 -0.42
C GLU A 275 -11.17 12.38 -1.87
N MET A 276 -11.19 11.20 -2.48
CA MET A 276 -10.88 11.02 -3.90
C MET A 276 -11.77 11.86 -4.80
N LYS A 277 -13.10 11.82 -4.58
CA LYS A 277 -14.10 12.59 -5.32
C LYS A 277 -13.89 14.11 -5.21
N LYS A 278 -13.33 14.59 -4.10
CA LYS A 278 -13.00 16.02 -3.93
C LYS A 278 -11.68 16.40 -4.60
N TRP A 279 -10.66 15.54 -4.49
CA TRP A 279 -9.28 15.91 -4.77
C TRP A 279 -8.84 15.64 -6.22
N LEU A 280 -9.25 14.49 -6.79
CA LEU A 280 -8.86 14.13 -8.16
C LEU A 280 -9.41 15.08 -9.24
N PRO A 281 -10.66 15.58 -9.17
CA PRO A 281 -11.18 16.49 -10.19
C PRO A 281 -10.42 17.82 -10.27
N LEU A 282 -9.86 18.29 -9.14
CA LEU A 282 -9.01 19.50 -9.11
C LEU A 282 -7.72 19.35 -9.93
N HIS A 283 -7.37 18.12 -10.28
CA HIS A 283 -6.19 17.77 -11.06
C HIS A 283 -6.55 17.17 -12.43
N GLY A 284 -7.77 17.41 -12.91
CA GLY A 284 -8.21 16.97 -14.24
C GLY A 284 -8.58 15.49 -14.34
N ILE A 285 -8.69 14.77 -13.21
CA ILE A 285 -9.12 13.36 -13.20
C ILE A 285 -10.56 13.28 -12.71
N TYR A 286 -11.47 12.90 -13.60
CA TYR A 286 -12.87 12.69 -13.26
C TYR A 286 -13.03 11.42 -12.42
N VAL A 287 -13.79 11.51 -11.33
CA VAL A 287 -14.08 10.36 -10.47
C VAL A 287 -15.50 9.91 -10.70
N GLU A 288 -15.67 8.63 -11.00
CA GLU A 288 -16.98 8.03 -11.12
C GLU A 288 -17.17 6.89 -10.13
N GLU A 289 -18.21 7.01 -9.32
CA GLU A 289 -18.62 5.96 -8.39
C GLU A 289 -19.73 5.11 -9.01
N ILE A 290 -19.44 3.81 -9.18
CA ILE A 290 -20.33 2.83 -9.79
C ILE A 290 -21.06 2.08 -8.68
N GLN A 291 -22.40 2.04 -8.78
CA GLN A 291 -23.23 1.31 -7.84
C GLN A 291 -22.86 -0.17 -7.81
N ARG A 292 -22.75 -0.75 -6.61
CA ARG A 292 -22.36 -2.15 -6.46
C ARG A 292 -23.38 -3.10 -7.08
N LYS A 293 -22.84 -4.17 -7.69
CA LYS A 293 -23.65 -5.30 -8.15
C LYS A 293 -24.21 -6.06 -6.95
N GLU A 294 -25.51 -6.27 -6.96
CA GLU A 294 -26.21 -7.05 -5.95
C GLU A 294 -26.57 -8.45 -6.47
N LEU A 295 -26.61 -9.40 -5.56
CA LEU A 295 -27.19 -10.72 -5.74
C LEU A 295 -28.22 -10.93 -4.63
N LYS A 296 -29.47 -11.18 -4.99
CA LYS A 296 -30.58 -11.39 -4.03
C LYS A 296 -30.71 -10.22 -3.02
N GLY A 297 -30.55 -8.98 -3.49
CA GLY A 297 -30.64 -7.77 -2.68
C GLY A 297 -29.46 -7.51 -1.73
N LYS A 298 -28.35 -8.25 -1.88
CA LYS A 298 -27.12 -8.03 -1.11
C LYS A 298 -25.94 -7.71 -2.03
N PRO A 299 -25.09 -6.74 -1.69
CA PRO A 299 -23.91 -6.43 -2.48
C PRO A 299 -22.93 -7.62 -2.52
N ILE A 300 -22.45 -7.98 -3.72
CA ILE A 300 -21.44 -9.03 -3.88
C ILE A 300 -20.11 -8.50 -3.31
N SER A 301 -19.61 -9.13 -2.24
CA SER A 301 -18.39 -8.69 -1.55
C SER A 301 -17.34 -9.79 -1.41
N ALA A 302 -16.07 -9.40 -1.44
CA ALA A 302 -14.95 -10.31 -1.20
C ALA A 302 -14.94 -10.84 0.25
N SER A 303 -15.36 -10.02 1.21
CA SER A 303 -15.51 -10.42 2.61
C SER A 303 -16.48 -11.58 2.80
N GLU A 304 -17.62 -11.56 2.10
CA GLU A 304 -18.60 -12.65 2.15
C GLU A 304 -18.03 -13.93 1.55
N VAL A 305 -17.28 -13.84 0.44
CA VAL A 305 -16.57 -15.01 -0.12
C VAL A 305 -15.58 -15.60 0.90
N ARG A 306 -14.79 -14.76 1.57
CA ARG A 306 -13.86 -15.21 2.62
C ARG A 306 -14.59 -15.87 3.79
N GLN A 307 -15.78 -15.39 4.15
CA GLN A 307 -16.61 -16.00 5.17
C GLN A 307 -17.10 -17.38 4.73
N PHE A 308 -17.68 -17.51 3.54
CA PHE A 308 -18.12 -18.81 3.03
C PHE A 308 -16.98 -19.82 2.85
N LEU A 309 -15.77 -19.35 2.54
CA LEU A 309 -14.58 -20.20 2.54
C LEU A 309 -14.27 -20.77 3.93
N LYS A 310 -14.37 -19.95 4.98
CA LYS A 310 -14.18 -20.41 6.38
C LYS A 310 -15.27 -21.41 6.78
N GLU A 311 -16.51 -21.17 6.34
CA GLU A 311 -17.69 -22.00 6.61
C GLU A 311 -17.80 -23.23 5.69
N LYS A 312 -16.86 -23.41 4.74
CA LYS A 312 -16.88 -24.47 3.71
C LYS A 312 -18.17 -24.52 2.87
N GLN A 313 -18.82 -23.38 2.66
CA GLN A 313 -20.06 -23.25 1.88
C GLN A 313 -19.76 -23.03 0.39
N TYR A 314 -19.13 -24.00 -0.26
CA TYR A 314 -18.57 -23.86 -1.61
C TYR A 314 -19.63 -23.52 -2.68
N THR A 315 -20.83 -24.08 -2.57
CA THR A 315 -21.94 -23.78 -3.50
C THR A 315 -22.28 -22.29 -3.53
N LYS A 316 -22.25 -21.59 -2.38
CA LYS A 316 -22.51 -20.15 -2.32
C LYS A 316 -21.39 -19.33 -2.94
N ILE A 317 -20.13 -19.78 -2.81
CA ILE A 317 -18.99 -19.09 -3.43
C ILE A 317 -19.13 -19.08 -4.95
N LYS A 318 -19.58 -20.19 -5.55
CA LYS A 318 -19.80 -20.30 -6.99
C LYS A 318 -20.78 -19.24 -7.54
N GLU A 319 -21.75 -18.82 -6.71
CA GLU A 319 -22.67 -17.74 -7.08
C GLU A 319 -21.97 -16.36 -7.12
N LEU A 320 -20.90 -16.15 -6.34
CA LEU A 320 -20.28 -14.84 -6.12
C LEU A 320 -19.03 -14.55 -6.96
N VAL A 321 -18.37 -15.57 -7.50
CA VAL A 321 -17.10 -15.41 -8.25
C VAL A 321 -17.20 -15.99 -9.67
N PRO A 322 -16.42 -15.50 -10.65
CA PRO A 322 -16.35 -16.11 -11.97
C PRO A 322 -15.92 -17.59 -11.89
N GLU A 323 -16.33 -18.43 -12.86
CA GLU A 323 -16.08 -19.88 -12.83
C GLU A 323 -14.58 -20.23 -12.75
N GLN A 324 -13.74 -19.51 -13.50
CA GLN A 324 -12.29 -19.71 -13.50
C GLN A 324 -11.69 -19.40 -12.13
N VAL A 325 -12.16 -18.31 -11.50
CA VAL A 325 -11.76 -17.90 -10.16
C VAL A 325 -12.22 -18.89 -9.10
N TYR A 326 -13.44 -19.44 -9.25
CA TYR A 326 -13.93 -20.52 -8.39
C TYR A 326 -12.98 -21.73 -8.44
N GLY A 327 -12.56 -22.15 -9.64
CA GLY A 327 -11.60 -23.24 -9.81
C GLY A 327 -10.27 -23.00 -9.09
N ILE A 328 -9.72 -21.79 -9.19
CA ILE A 328 -8.48 -21.40 -8.46
C ILE A 328 -8.69 -21.45 -6.95
N LEU A 329 -9.79 -20.90 -6.46
CA LEU A 329 -10.12 -20.90 -5.03
C LEU A 329 -10.23 -22.32 -4.47
N MET A 330 -10.84 -23.24 -5.22
CA MET A 330 -10.96 -24.64 -4.78
C MET A 330 -9.60 -25.34 -4.75
N LYS A 331 -8.72 -25.08 -5.73
CA LYS A 331 -7.34 -25.62 -5.73
C LYS A 331 -6.54 -25.11 -4.53
N ILE A 332 -6.63 -23.82 -4.22
CA ILE A 332 -5.89 -23.22 -3.09
C ILE A 332 -6.36 -23.77 -1.74
N ASN A 333 -7.67 -24.03 -1.58
CA ASN A 333 -8.24 -24.48 -0.31
C ASN A 333 -8.39 -26.01 -0.20
N GLY A 334 -7.77 -26.79 -1.10
CA GLY A 334 -7.81 -28.26 -1.05
C GLY A 334 -9.18 -28.88 -1.31
N GLY A 335 -10.06 -28.18 -2.06
CA GLY A 335 -11.47 -28.56 -2.29
C GLY A 335 -11.69 -29.69 -3.30
N TRP A 336 -10.65 -30.44 -3.66
CA TRP A 336 -10.78 -31.72 -4.36
C TRP A 336 -10.25 -32.81 -3.44
N SER A 337 -11.17 -33.46 -2.73
CA SER A 337 -11.00 -34.78 -2.11
C SER A 337 -12.04 -35.71 -2.71
#